data_AF-U7QHA6-F1
#
_entry.id   AF-U7QHA6-F1
#
_cell.length_a   1.000
_cell.length_b   1.000
_cell.length_c   1.000
_cell.angle_alpha   90.00
_cell.angle_beta   90.00
_cell.angle_gamma   90.00
#
_symmetry.space_group_name_H-M   'P 1'
#
loop_
_entity.id
_entity.type
_entity.pdbx_description
1 polymer ?
#
loop_
_entity_poly.entity_id
_entity_poly.type
_entity_poly.pdbx_seq_one_letter_code
_entity_poly.pdbx_strand_id
1 'polypeptide(L)'
;MNTSQLSPNHHQSLITVVNHELRTPLTTILLSAELLSRYNNTWSEEKKLEYIQRVQKAASQLTQLINSDEFANKLKDYAEQVQDSV
;
A
#
# COMPACT_ATOMS: atom_id res chain seq x y z
N MET A 1 -27.93 -28.92 19.38
CA MET A 1 -27.52 -27.51 19.17
C MET A 1 -26.13 -27.34 19.75
N ASN A 2 -25.09 -27.27 18.91
CA ASN A 2 -24.10 -26.18 18.97
C ASN A 2 -23.20 -26.32 17.74
N THR A 3 -23.63 -25.72 16.63
CA THR A 3 -22.80 -25.59 15.43
C THR A 3 -22.01 -24.30 15.55
N SER A 4 -20.69 -24.46 15.58
CA SER A 4 -19.78 -23.57 14.87
C SER A 4 -19.87 -22.08 15.20
N GLN A 5 -19.19 -21.64 16.27
CA GLN A 5 -18.62 -20.29 16.29
C GLN A 5 -17.22 -20.34 16.93
N LEU A 6 -16.26 -20.82 16.15
CA LEU A 6 -14.84 -20.61 16.39
C LEU A 6 -14.25 -20.02 15.11
N SER A 7 -13.58 -18.86 15.28
CA SER A 7 -12.77 -18.06 14.33
C SER A 7 -13.51 -17.04 13.43
N PRO A 8 -12.91 -15.85 13.11
CA PRO A 8 -11.51 -15.74 12.71
C PRO A 8 -10.66 -14.54 13.17
N ASN A 9 -9.35 -14.78 13.16
CA ASN A 9 -8.22 -13.85 13.05
C ASN A 9 -8.52 -12.49 12.38
N HIS A 10 -9.04 -11.50 13.11
CA HIS A 10 -9.15 -10.12 12.59
C HIS A 10 -7.77 -9.46 12.39
N HIS A 11 -6.77 -9.84 13.18
CA HIS A 11 -5.39 -9.33 13.17
C HIS A 11 -4.68 -9.49 11.82
N GLN A 12 -4.83 -10.67 11.18
CA GLN A 12 -4.17 -10.97 9.92
C GLN A 12 -4.79 -10.20 8.76
N SER A 13 -6.12 -9.99 8.78
CA SER A 13 -6.83 -9.27 7.72
C SER A 13 -6.39 -7.81 7.64
N LEU A 14 -6.27 -7.11 8.77
CA LEU A 14 -5.94 -5.68 8.80
C LEU A 14 -4.50 -5.40 8.30
N ILE A 15 -3.51 -6.13 8.80
CA ILE A 15 -2.12 -6.02 8.30
C ILE A 15 -2.04 -6.40 6.82
N THR A 16 -2.86 -7.37 6.38
CA THR A 16 -2.94 -7.78 4.97
C THR A 16 -3.49 -6.66 4.10
N VAL A 17 -4.61 -6.04 4.50
CA VAL A 17 -5.23 -4.92 3.77
C VAL A 17 -4.28 -3.73 3.65
N VAL A 18 -3.69 -3.29 4.78
CA VAL A 18 -2.72 -2.18 4.77
C VAL A 18 -1.52 -2.49 3.87
N ASN A 19 -0.97 -3.71 3.95
CA ASN A 19 0.12 -4.12 3.06
C ASN A 19 -0.29 -4.13 1.58
N HIS A 20 -1.50 -4.57 1.24
CA HIS A 20 -1.98 -4.55 -0.14
C HIS A 20 -2.14 -3.14 -0.68
N GLU A 21 -2.66 -2.22 0.14
CA GLU A 21 -2.82 -0.80 -0.20
C GLU A 21 -1.47 -0.11 -0.39
N LEU A 22 -0.43 -0.47 0.37
CA LEU A 22 0.94 0.02 0.20
C LEU A 22 1.67 -0.59 -1.01
N ARG A 23 1.48 -1.89 -1.26
CA ARG A 23 2.16 -2.62 -2.36
C ARG A 23 1.80 -2.07 -3.74
N THR A 24 0.57 -1.59 -3.92
CA THR A 24 0.07 -1.10 -5.21
C THR A 24 0.84 0.14 -5.72
N PRO A 25 0.91 1.26 -4.98
CA PRO A 25 1.71 2.42 -5.39
C PRO A 25 3.21 2.09 -5.43
N LEU A 26 3.74 1.26 -4.53
CA LEU A 26 5.14 0.82 -4.58
C LEU A 26 5.48 0.06 -5.87
N THR A 27 4.64 -0.88 -6.27
CA THR A 27 4.81 -1.64 -7.52
C THR A 27 4.77 -0.72 -8.73
N THR A 28 3.90 0.29 -8.71
CA THR A 28 3.80 1.31 -9.77
C THR A 28 5.07 2.15 -9.88
N ILE A 29 5.64 2.58 -8.75
CA ILE A 29 6.91 3.33 -8.72
C ILE A 29 8.03 2.47 -9.30
N LEU A 30 8.18 1.23 -8.84
CA LEU A 30 9.24 0.32 -9.26
C LEU A 30 9.16 0.01 -10.76
N LEU A 31 7.99 -0.39 -11.26
CA LEU A 31 7.79 -0.65 -12.69
C LEU A 31 8.06 0.59 -13.53
N SER A 32 7.57 1.76 -13.10
CA SER A 32 7.76 3.00 -13.87
C SER A 32 9.24 3.40 -13.93
N ALA A 33 9.97 3.28 -12.81
CA ALA A 33 11.39 3.54 -12.73
C ALA A 33 12.22 2.53 -13.55
N GLU A 34 11.87 1.24 -13.48
CA GLU A 34 12.52 0.18 -14.26
C GLU A 34 12.33 0.39 -15.76
N LEU A 35 11.11 0.72 -16.20
CA LEU A 35 10.82 1.00 -17.59
C LEU A 35 11.53 2.27 -18.09
N LEU A 36 11.58 3.32 -17.27
CA LEU A 36 12.38 4.52 -17.57
C LEU A 36 13.87 4.17 -17.75
N SER A 37 14.44 3.38 -16.84
CA SER A 37 15.84 2.97 -16.93
C SER A 37 16.13 2.13 -18.18
N ARG A 38 15.27 1.15 -18.48
CA ARG A 38 15.43 0.24 -19.62
C ARG A 38 15.26 0.94 -20.98
N TYR A 39 14.35 1.90 -21.08
CA TYR A 39 13.97 2.51 -22.35
C TYR A 39 14.38 3.98 -22.51
N ASN A 40 15.21 4.51 -21.60
CA ASN A 40 15.63 5.92 -21.60
C ASN A 40 16.17 6.42 -22.96
N ASN A 41 16.89 5.59 -23.71
CA ASN A 41 17.50 6.02 -24.97
C ASN A 41 16.57 5.87 -26.18
N THR A 42 15.44 5.20 -26.01
CA THR A 42 14.48 4.86 -27.09
C THR A 42 13.14 5.59 -26.97
N TRP A 43 12.79 6.08 -25.78
CA TRP A 43 11.54 6.81 -25.56
C TRP A 43 11.73 8.30 -25.79
N SER A 44 10.68 8.95 -26.30
CA SER A 44 10.63 10.40 -26.42
C SER A 44 10.59 11.06 -25.03
N GLU A 45 10.95 12.33 -24.96
CA GLU A 45 10.90 13.10 -23.71
C GLU A 45 9.48 13.19 -23.14
N GLU A 46 8.45 13.29 -23.99
CA GLU A 46 7.06 13.29 -23.55
C GLU A 46 6.68 11.99 -22.87
N LYS A 47 7.13 10.85 -23.43
CA LYS A 47 6.89 9.54 -22.83
C LYS A 47 7.66 9.36 -21.53
N LYS A 48 8.89 9.85 -21.43
CA LYS A 48 9.62 9.85 -20.15
C LYS A 48 8.90 10.68 -19.10
N LEU A 49 8.43 11.86 -19.47
CA LEU A 49 7.69 12.75 -18.58
C LEU A 49 6.41 12.08 -18.06
N GLU A 50 5.68 11.36 -18.90
CA GLU A 50 4.50 10.59 -18.49
C GLU A 50 4.84 9.58 -17.37
N TYR A 51 5.95 8.84 -17.51
CA TYR A 51 6.37 7.86 -16.51
C TYR A 51 6.88 8.53 -15.23
N ILE A 52 7.56 9.67 -15.34
CA ILE A 52 7.94 10.49 -14.18
C ILE A 52 6.69 10.96 -13.43
N GLN A 53 5.66 11.43 -14.14
CA GLN A 53 4.39 11.82 -13.53
C GLN A 53 3.68 10.63 -12.85
N ARG A 54 3.77 9.42 -13.43
CA ARG A 54 3.25 8.19 -12.78
C ARG A 54 3.97 7.90 -11.47
N VAL A 55 5.30 8.02 -11.42
CA VAL A 55 6.09 7.87 -10.18
C VAL A 55 5.65 8.91 -9.15
N GLN A 56 5.57 10.19 -9.53
CA GLN A 56 5.16 11.26 -8.63
C GLN A 56 3.75 11.05 -8.07
N LYS A 57 2.80 10.65 -8.93
CA LYS A 57 1.42 10.35 -8.51
C LYS A 57 1.38 9.19 -7.53
N ALA A 58 2.10 8.09 -7.81
CA ALA A 58 2.14 6.94 -6.93
C ALA A 58 2.81 7.27 -5.58
N ALA A 59 3.86 8.10 -5.57
CA ALA A 59 4.50 8.57 -4.34
C ALA A 59 3.57 9.49 -3.51
N SER A 60 2.79 10.34 -4.19
CA SER A 60 1.76 11.17 -3.56
C SER A 60 0.66 10.31 -2.93
N GLN A 61 0.18 9.30 -3.65
CA GLN A 61 -0.81 8.33 -3.15
C GLN A 61 -0.29 7.58 -1.91
N LEU A 62 0.97 7.15 -1.92
CA LEU A 62 1.60 6.51 -0.77
C LEU A 62 1.64 7.46 0.44
N THR A 63 2.03 8.71 0.21
CA THR A 63 2.06 9.75 1.26
C THR A 63 0.67 10.01 1.83
N GLN A 64 -0.35 10.10 0.98
CA GLN A 64 -1.74 10.28 1.40
C GLN A 64 -2.25 9.10 2.23
N LEU A 65 -1.94 7.87 1.81
CA LEU A 65 -2.32 6.66 2.54
C LEU A 65 -1.73 6.66 3.95
N ILE A 66 -0.42 6.92 4.07
CA ILE A 66 0.29 6.97 5.35
C ILE A 66 -0.26 8.06 6.28
N ASN A 67 -0.61 9.22 5.72
CA ASN A 67 -1.12 10.36 6.48
C ASN A 67 -2.64 10.30 6.73
N SER A 68 -3.34 9.28 6.22
CA SER A 68 -4.78 9.18 6.38
C SER A 68 -5.16 8.80 7.80
N ASP A 69 -6.21 9.44 8.34
CA ASP A 69 -6.77 9.10 9.65
C ASP A 69 -7.21 7.63 9.69
N GLU A 70 -7.69 7.09 8.57
CA GLU A 70 -8.07 5.69 8.44
C GLU A 70 -6.88 4.74 8.67
N PHE A 71 -5.71 5.05 8.11
CA PHE A 71 -4.49 4.27 8.33
C PHE A 71 -4.02 4.36 9.79
N ALA A 72 -4.06 5.55 10.39
CA ALA A 72 -3.70 5.74 11.79
C ALA A 72 -4.66 4.97 12.74
N ASN A 73 -5.96 5.01 12.47
CA ASN A 73 -6.97 4.27 13.23
C ASN A 73 -6.77 2.75 13.09
N LYS A 74 -6.54 2.23 11.88
CA LYS A 74 -6.25 0.80 11.64
C LYS A 74 -5.07 0.32 12.49
N LEU A 75 -4.01 1.12 12.62
CA LEU A 75 -2.84 0.79 13.46
C LEU A 75 -3.14 0.87 14.96
N LYS A 76 -3.93 1.87 15.38
CA LYS A 76 -4.34 2.04 16.77
C LYS A 76 -5.21 0.87 17.25
N ASP A 77 -6.20 0.47 16.46
CA ASP A 77 -7.08 -0.67 16.76
C ASP A 77 -6.28 -1.96 16.96
N TYR A 78 -5.21 -2.15 16.18
CA TYR A 78 -4.29 -3.28 16.35
C TYR A 78 -3.51 -3.21 17.67
N ALA A 79 -2.98 -2.03 18.03
CA ALA A 79 -2.19 -1.86 19.25
C ALA A 79 -3.02 -2.07 20.52
N GLU A 80 -4.28 -1.59 20.53
CA GLU A 80 -5.20 -1.75 21.67
C GLU A 80 -5.60 -3.23 21.88
N GLN A 81 -5.86 -3.98 20.80
CA GLN A 81 -6.21 -5.42 20.91
C GLN A 81 -5.06 -6.31 21.41
N VAL A 82 -3.81 -5.94 21.14
CA VAL A 82 -2.64 -6.67 21.63
C VAL A 82 -2.43 -6.47 23.13
N GLN A 83 -2.86 -5.32 23.68
CA GLN A 83 -2.70 -4.99 25.10
C GLN A 83 -3.76 -5.68 25.99
N ASP A 84 -4.96 -5.95 25.48
CA ASP A 84 -6.03 -6.70 26.18
C ASP A 84 -5.82 -8.23 26.19
N SER A 85 -4.76 -8.71 25.52
CA SER A 85 -4.42 -10.13 25.39
C SER A 85 -3.33 -10.60 26.38
N VAL A 86 -2.87 -9.73 27.28
CA VAL A 86 -1.84 -9.97 28.32
C VAL A 86 -2.41 -9.69 29.69
#